data_AF-A0A7S4M640-F1
#
_entry.id   AF-A0A7S4M640-F1
#
_cell.length_a   1.000
_cell.length_b   1.000
_cell.length_c   1.000
_cell.angle_alpha   90.00
_cell.angle_beta   90.00
_cell.angle_gamma   90.00
#
_symmetry.space_group_name_H-M   'P 1'
#
loop_
_entity.id
_entity.type
_entity.pdbx_description
1 polymer ?
#
loop_
_entity_poly.entity_id
_entity_poly.type
_entity_poly.pdbx_seq_one_letter_code
_entity_poly.pdbx_strand_id
1 'polypeptide(L)'
;MRGTDIKIRDWNGSTALFTPRDYLPLIATYAEKYPQALVYLATDDPILLARIQREFPSHILSRARFRTITRPARGHMSHGHCNAGVNPYQFGLNVMVDIMLLARCDYLLHLSSNIAELAIYLAPHLHERSINLHFSAGHESKWLWRSAHSARQGQRDGTPPKRVHAA
;
A
#
# COMPACT_ATOMS: atom_id res chain seq x y z
N MET A 1 -1.42 -0.82 4.07
CA MET A 1 -1.78 -2.14 3.50
C MET A 1 -2.55 -2.91 4.55
N ARG A 2 -3.66 -3.57 4.23
CA ARG A 2 -4.38 -4.37 5.22
C ARG A 2 -4.26 -5.86 4.87
N GLY A 3 -3.87 -6.67 5.83
CA GLY A 3 -3.56 -8.10 5.76
C GLY A 3 -4.75 -8.98 5.46
N THR A 4 -5.95 -8.55 5.84
CA THR A 4 -7.17 -9.20 5.36
C THR A 4 -7.44 -8.98 3.88
N ASP A 5 -6.72 -8.05 3.23
CA ASP A 5 -6.86 -7.71 1.81
C ASP A 5 -6.09 -8.65 0.88
N ILE A 6 -5.50 -9.73 1.42
CA ILE A 6 -4.99 -10.87 0.66
C ILE A 6 -6.15 -11.58 -0.09
N LYS A 7 -7.41 -11.36 0.31
CA LYS A 7 -8.56 -11.94 -0.39
C LYS A 7 -9.71 -10.94 -0.51
N ILE A 8 -9.64 -10.01 -1.44
CA ILE A 8 -10.80 -9.19 -1.81
C ILE A 8 -11.46 -9.84 -3.02
N ARG A 9 -12.76 -10.15 -2.93
CA ARG A 9 -13.55 -10.53 -4.09
C ARG A 9 -13.73 -9.30 -4.97
N ASP A 10 -13.29 -9.38 -6.21
CA ASP A 10 -13.66 -8.42 -7.25
C ASP A 10 -15.17 -8.49 -7.51
N TRP A 11 -15.67 -7.56 -8.33
CA TRP A 11 -17.09 -7.50 -8.70
C TRP A 11 -17.59 -8.77 -9.40
N ASN A 12 -16.68 -9.55 -9.98
CA ASN A 12 -16.97 -10.82 -10.67
C ASN A 12 -16.91 -12.03 -9.72
N GLY A 13 -16.64 -11.83 -8.42
CA GLY A 13 -16.50 -12.89 -7.42
C GLY A 13 -15.13 -13.57 -7.40
N SER A 14 -14.19 -13.16 -8.25
CA SER A 14 -12.80 -13.63 -8.27
C SER A 14 -11.99 -12.95 -7.17
N THR A 15 -11.13 -13.70 -6.48
CA THR A 15 -10.34 -13.12 -5.39
C THR A 15 -9.11 -12.43 -5.96
N ALA A 16 -9.09 -11.09 -5.98
CA ALA A 16 -7.89 -10.32 -6.28
C ALA A 16 -6.95 -10.41 -5.07
N LEU A 17 -5.82 -11.08 -5.27
CA LEU A 17 -4.74 -11.19 -4.30
C LEU A 17 -3.74 -10.07 -4.56
N PHE A 18 -3.72 -9.06 -3.70
CA PHE A 18 -2.65 -8.06 -3.73
C PHE A 18 -1.45 -8.58 -2.94
N THR A 19 -0.30 -8.56 -3.60
CA THR A 19 0.99 -9.01 -3.06
C THR A 19 1.92 -7.82 -2.91
N PRO A 20 3.04 -7.93 -2.14
CA PRO A 20 4.05 -6.88 -2.11
C PRO A 20 4.41 -6.38 -3.51
N ARG A 21 4.52 -7.30 -4.48
CA ARG A 21 4.88 -7.01 -5.88
C ARG A 21 3.96 -6.00 -6.57
N ASP A 22 2.75 -5.80 -6.08
CA ASP A 22 1.82 -4.82 -6.65
C ASP A 22 2.08 -3.40 -6.11
N TYR A 23 2.69 -3.30 -4.92
CA TYR A 23 3.02 -2.04 -4.28
C TYR A 23 4.49 -1.63 -4.49
N LEU A 24 5.43 -2.59 -4.43
CA LEU A 24 6.87 -2.31 -4.46
C LEU A 24 7.28 -1.41 -5.62
N PRO A 25 6.84 -1.65 -6.87
CA PRO A 25 7.27 -0.82 -7.99
C PRO A 25 6.76 0.62 -7.86
N LEU A 26 5.53 0.81 -7.41
CA LEU A 26 4.95 2.15 -7.23
C LEU A 26 5.70 2.92 -6.14
N ILE A 27 6.03 2.26 -5.04
CA ILE A 27 6.77 2.89 -3.95
C ILE A 27 8.20 3.23 -4.41
N ALA A 28 8.85 2.32 -5.14
CA ALA A 28 10.18 2.56 -5.71
C ALA A 28 10.17 3.75 -6.70
N THR A 29 9.26 3.75 -7.68
CA THR A 29 9.14 4.84 -8.64
C THR A 29 8.85 6.19 -7.96
N TYR A 30 8.02 6.21 -6.92
CA TYR A 30 7.77 7.44 -6.16
C TYR A 30 9.02 7.89 -5.41
N ALA A 31 9.71 6.96 -4.75
CA ALA A 31 10.90 7.23 -3.95
C ALA A 31 12.13 7.64 -4.79
N GLU A 32 12.20 7.21 -6.06
CA GLU A 32 13.19 7.64 -7.06
C GLU A 32 12.90 9.06 -7.53
N LYS A 33 11.64 9.38 -7.84
CA LYS A 33 11.24 10.73 -8.26
C LYS A 33 11.38 11.75 -7.13
N TYR A 34 11.14 11.34 -5.89
CA TYR A 34 11.24 12.17 -4.70
C TYR A 34 12.26 11.58 -3.71
N PRO A 35 13.56 11.87 -3.87
CA PRO A 35 14.62 11.29 -3.05
C PRO A 35 14.52 11.61 -1.55
N GLN A 36 13.80 12.68 -1.19
CA GLN A 36 13.56 13.08 0.20
C GLN A 36 12.27 12.46 0.78
N ALA A 37 11.48 11.73 -0.02
CA ALA A 37 10.24 11.14 0.45
C ALA A 37 10.50 10.13 1.57
N LEU A 38 9.64 10.20 2.59
CA LEU A 38 9.55 9.22 3.66
C LEU A 38 8.41 8.26 3.35
N VAL A 39 8.60 6.98 3.71
CA VAL A 39 7.56 5.95 3.49
C VAL A 39 6.98 5.57 4.84
N TYR A 40 5.70 5.83 5.05
CA TYR A 40 4.98 5.31 6.22
C TYR A 40 4.14 4.11 5.80
N LEU A 41 4.34 2.98 6.48
CA LEU A 41 3.55 1.76 6.25
C LEU A 41 2.74 1.42 7.50
N ALA A 42 1.43 1.63 7.40
CA ALA A 42 0.44 1.05 8.29
C ALA A 42 0.04 -0.34 7.77
N THR A 43 0.27 -1.39 8.55
CA THR A 43 -0.16 -2.75 8.25
C THR A 43 -0.52 -3.53 9.51
N ASP A 44 -1.49 -4.42 9.40
CA ASP A 44 -1.85 -5.41 10.42
C ASP A 44 -1.32 -6.81 10.08
N ASP A 45 -0.59 -6.94 8.97
CA ASP A 45 0.03 -8.17 8.52
C ASP A 45 1.53 -8.19 8.81
N PRO A 46 1.98 -8.95 9.82
CA PRO A 46 3.39 -9.07 10.15
C PRO A 46 4.19 -9.83 9.07
N ILE A 47 3.55 -10.73 8.31
CA ILE A 47 4.22 -11.47 7.23
C ILE A 47 4.51 -10.54 6.07
N LEU A 48 3.55 -9.69 5.70
CA LEU A 48 3.73 -8.65 4.69
C LEU A 48 4.83 -7.67 5.07
N LEU A 49 4.86 -7.22 6.32
CA LEU A 49 5.93 -6.35 6.81
C LEU A 49 7.30 -7.04 6.66
N ALA A 50 7.43 -8.28 7.12
CA ALA A 50 8.69 -9.02 7.03
C ALA A 50 9.14 -9.22 5.57
N ARG A 51 8.21 -9.42 4.63
CA ARG A 51 8.52 -9.47 3.19
C ARG A 51 9.01 -8.13 2.67
N ILE A 52 8.32 -7.04 3.03
CA ILE A 52 8.71 -5.69 2.65
C ILE A 52 10.12 -5.36 3.14
N GLN A 53 10.42 -5.67 4.40
CA GLN A 53 11.75 -5.46 4.98
C GLN A 53 12.86 -6.27 4.28
N ARG A 54 12.51 -7.39 3.64
CA ARG A 54 13.46 -8.24 2.91
C ARG A 54 13.63 -7.83 1.45
N GLU A 55 12.52 -7.43 0.80
CA GLU A 55 12.47 -7.23 -0.65
C GLU A 55 12.69 -5.77 -1.07
N PHE A 56 12.46 -4.80 -0.19
CA PHE A 56 12.69 -3.39 -0.53
C PHE A 56 14.17 -3.07 -0.70
N PRO A 57 14.52 -2.18 -1.66
CA PRO A 57 15.85 -1.60 -1.73
C PRO A 57 16.26 -0.93 -0.40
N SER A 58 17.47 -1.19 0.06
CA SER A 58 17.99 -0.70 1.35
C SER A 58 17.90 0.83 1.51
N HIS A 59 18.11 1.58 0.43
CA HIS A 59 18.02 3.04 0.41
C HIS A 59 16.58 3.58 0.54
N ILE A 60 15.56 2.75 0.30
CA ILE A 60 14.16 3.09 0.59
C ILE A 60 13.83 2.67 2.03
N LEU A 61 14.31 1.50 2.48
CA LEU A 61 14.10 1.02 3.84
C LEU A 61 14.64 1.97 4.91
N SER A 62 15.78 2.63 4.67
CA SER A 62 16.33 3.62 5.59
C SER A 62 15.38 4.81 5.84
N ARG A 63 14.54 5.12 4.85
CA ARG A 63 13.52 6.19 4.88
C ARG A 63 12.13 5.69 5.23
N ALA A 64 11.96 4.38 5.39
CA ALA A 64 10.69 3.79 5.74
C ALA A 64 10.48 3.78 7.26
N ARG A 65 9.23 4.01 7.68
CA ARG A 65 8.76 3.91 9.06
C ARG A 65 7.58 2.96 9.06
N PHE A 66 7.70 1.93 9.86
CA PHE A 66 6.75 0.82 9.89
C PHE A 66 5.98 0.85 11.20
N ARG A 67 4.67 0.69 11.13
CA ARG A 67 3.84 0.45 12.30
C ARG A 67 2.98 -0.77 12.04
N THR A 68 3.12 -1.76 12.91
CA THR A 68 2.32 -2.98 12.86
C THR A 68 1.32 -2.99 13.99
N ILE A 69 0.05 -3.16 13.66
CA ILE A 69 -1.00 -3.37 14.65
C ILE A 69 -1.46 -4.81 14.55
N THR A 70 -1.05 -5.65 15.51
CA THR A 70 -1.49 -7.03 15.56
C THR A 70 -3.00 -7.08 15.84
N ARG A 71 -3.77 -7.68 14.94
CA ARG A 71 -5.18 -7.98 15.21
C ARG A 71 -5.32 -9.26 16.04
N PRO A 72 -6.36 -9.36 16.87
CA PRO A 72 -6.81 -10.66 17.35
C PRO A 72 -7.24 -11.54 16.15
N ALA A 73 -7.01 -12.86 16.26
CA ALA A 73 -7.32 -13.81 15.19
C ALA A 73 -8.80 -13.74 14.74
N ARG A 74 -9.07 -14.02 13.45
CA ARG A 74 -10.42 -14.02 12.86
C ARG A 74 -11.36 -14.94 13.65
N GLY A 75 -12.56 -14.45 13.93
CA GLY A 75 -13.61 -15.19 14.68
C GLY A 75 -13.86 -14.67 16.10
N HIS A 76 -13.07 -13.70 16.57
CA HIS A 76 -13.09 -13.24 17.97
C HIS A 76 -13.38 -11.74 18.13
N MET A 77 -14.01 -11.13 17.12
CA MET A 77 -14.62 -9.80 17.23
C MET A 77 -16.12 -9.91 16.95
N SER A 78 -16.77 -10.88 17.58
CA SER A 78 -18.21 -10.93 17.73
C SER A 78 -18.59 -10.08 18.95
N HIS A 79 -19.30 -8.96 18.74
CA HIS A 79 -20.11 -8.31 19.77
C HIS A 79 -19.40 -7.99 21.10
N GLY A 80 -18.34 -7.18 21.09
CA GLY A 80 -17.80 -6.60 22.34
C GLY A 80 -17.03 -7.55 23.26
N HIS A 81 -16.88 -8.83 22.89
CA HIS A 81 -16.05 -9.77 23.62
C HIS A 81 -14.66 -9.86 22.96
N CYS A 82 -13.71 -9.11 23.53
CA CYS A 82 -12.30 -9.33 23.24
C CYS A 82 -11.82 -10.63 23.88
N ASN A 83 -11.25 -11.53 23.07
CA ASN A 83 -10.47 -12.63 23.61
C ASN A 83 -9.29 -12.11 24.45
N ALA A 84 -8.93 -12.90 25.47
CA ALA A 84 -7.83 -12.64 26.40
C ALA A 84 -6.55 -12.21 25.65
N GLY A 85 -6.11 -10.98 25.87
CA GLY A 85 -4.80 -10.49 25.43
C GLY A 85 -4.80 -9.23 24.56
N VAL A 86 -5.93 -8.82 23.96
CA VAL A 86 -5.99 -7.56 23.20
C VAL A 86 -7.03 -6.63 23.80
N ASN A 87 -6.57 -5.50 24.36
CA ASN A 87 -7.42 -4.43 24.86
C ASN A 87 -8.06 -3.67 23.66
N PRO A 88 -9.40 -3.71 23.47
CA PRO A 88 -10.07 -3.05 22.34
C PRO A 88 -9.86 -1.55 22.29
N TYR A 89 -9.81 -0.90 23.46
CA TYR A 89 -9.54 0.53 23.56
C TYR A 89 -8.14 0.84 23.03
N GLN A 90 -7.13 0.08 23.46
CA GLN A 90 -5.76 0.26 22.97
C GLN A 90 -5.65 -0.04 21.47
N PHE A 91 -6.35 -1.06 20.97
CA PHE A 91 -6.42 -1.35 19.54
C PHE A 91 -7.04 -0.18 18.75
N GLY A 92 -8.18 0.34 19.22
CA GLY A 92 -8.83 1.50 18.63
C GLY A 92 -7.94 2.74 18.61
N LEU A 93 -7.25 3.03 19.72
CA LEU A 93 -6.25 4.10 19.79
C LEU A 93 -5.12 3.87 18.78
N ASN A 94 -4.62 2.64 18.67
CA ASN A 94 -3.55 2.34 17.74
C ASN A 94 -3.98 2.57 16.28
N VAL A 95 -5.18 2.15 15.92
CA VAL A 95 -5.76 2.38 14.58
C VAL A 95 -5.98 3.87 14.33
N MET A 96 -6.44 4.62 15.33
CA MET A 96 -6.61 6.08 15.22
C MET A 96 -5.26 6.78 14.95
N VAL A 97 -4.18 6.36 15.61
CA VAL A 97 -2.83 6.88 15.34
C VAL A 97 -2.43 6.62 13.89
N ASP A 98 -2.67 5.42 13.36
CA ASP A 98 -2.36 5.11 11.96
C ASP A 98 -3.18 5.98 10.98
N ILE A 99 -4.48 6.17 11.25
CA ILE A 99 -5.34 7.06 10.45
C ILE A 99 -4.78 8.48 10.43
N MET A 100 -4.40 9.01 11.60
CA MET A 100 -3.87 10.36 11.72
C MET A 100 -2.51 10.51 11.03
N LEU A 101 -1.65 9.50 11.10
CA LEU A 101 -0.37 9.49 10.38
C LEU A 101 -0.57 9.40 8.86
N LEU A 102 -1.51 8.57 8.39
CA LEU A 102 -1.85 8.48 6.97
C LEU A 102 -2.44 9.79 6.44
N ALA A 103 -3.30 10.45 7.22
CA ALA A 103 -3.90 11.75 6.85
C ALA A 103 -2.84 12.87 6.73
N ARG A 104 -1.68 12.70 7.36
CA ARG A 104 -0.55 13.64 7.26
C ARG A 104 0.37 13.39 6.08
N CYS A 105 0.16 12.33 5.29
CA CYS A 105 0.97 12.06 4.12
C CYS A 105 0.66 13.04 2.97
N ASP A 106 1.63 13.24 2.08
CA ASP A 106 1.45 14.01 0.83
C ASP A 106 0.81 13.17 -0.28
N TYR A 107 0.98 11.86 -0.19
CA TYR A 107 0.50 10.88 -1.17
C TYR A 107 0.13 9.58 -0.47
N LEU A 108 -0.96 8.94 -0.91
CA LEU A 108 -1.48 7.72 -0.28
C LEU A 108 -1.59 6.56 -1.28
N LEU A 109 -0.83 5.48 -1.05
CA LEU A 109 -1.00 4.22 -1.76
C LEU A 109 -1.80 3.24 -0.89
N HIS A 110 -2.98 2.84 -1.34
CA HIS A 110 -3.91 2.05 -0.53
C HIS A 110 -4.78 1.08 -1.34
N LEU A 111 -5.55 0.28 -0.62
CA LEU A 111 -6.68 -0.50 -1.15
C LEU A 111 -8.00 0.08 -0.63
N SER A 112 -9.12 -0.49 -1.04
CA SER A 112 -10.42 -0.20 -0.45
C SER A 112 -10.44 -0.62 1.03
N SER A 113 -10.24 0.34 1.92
CA SER A 113 -10.10 0.14 3.36
C SER A 113 -10.66 1.34 4.11
N ASN A 114 -11.53 1.09 5.09
CA ASN A 114 -12.13 2.15 5.91
C ASN A 114 -11.08 3.03 6.60
N ILE A 115 -9.89 2.48 6.93
CA ILE A 115 -8.78 3.25 7.50
C ILE A 115 -8.23 4.27 6.51
N ALA A 116 -8.06 3.87 5.24
CA ALA A 116 -7.56 4.74 4.19
C ALA A 116 -8.62 5.79 3.78
N GLU A 117 -9.88 5.36 3.64
CA GLU A 117 -10.99 6.26 3.33
C GLU A 117 -11.19 7.32 4.42
N LEU A 118 -11.10 6.94 5.71
CA LEU A 118 -11.18 7.90 6.81
C LEU A 118 -9.98 8.85 6.82
N ALA A 119 -8.78 8.39 6.47
CA ALA A 119 -7.63 9.27 6.31
C ALA A 119 -7.85 10.31 5.18
N ILE A 120 -8.42 9.89 4.04
CA ILE A 120 -8.80 10.81 2.94
C ILE A 120 -9.88 11.78 3.38
N TYR A 121 -10.88 11.32 4.15
CA TYR A 121 -11.92 12.18 4.69
C TYR A 121 -11.35 13.29 5.59
N LEU A 122 -10.36 12.96 6.43
CA LEU A 122 -9.68 13.93 7.29
C LEU A 122 -8.70 14.84 6.52
N ALA A 123 -8.23 14.41 5.35
CA ALA A 123 -7.25 15.11 4.53
C ALA A 123 -7.65 15.07 3.04
N PRO A 124 -8.61 15.91 2.61
CA PRO A 124 -9.23 15.81 1.28
C PRO A 124 -8.26 15.92 0.10
N HIS A 125 -7.10 16.57 0.27
CA HIS A 125 -6.07 16.64 -0.78
C HIS A 125 -5.55 15.25 -1.18
N LEU A 126 -5.67 14.25 -0.31
CA LEU A 126 -5.31 12.86 -0.60
C LEU A 126 -6.25 12.21 -1.61
N HIS A 127 -7.47 12.72 -1.81
CA HIS A 127 -8.40 12.16 -2.80
C HIS A 127 -7.79 12.19 -4.21
N GLU A 128 -7.19 13.32 -4.59
CA GLU A 128 -6.48 13.49 -5.86
C GLU A 128 -5.06 12.90 -5.81
N ARG A 129 -4.47 12.85 -4.62
CA ARG A 129 -3.09 12.40 -4.36
C ARG A 129 -3.03 11.00 -3.76
N SER A 130 -3.85 10.09 -4.28
CA SER A 130 -3.84 8.69 -3.85
C SER A 130 -3.84 7.73 -5.03
N ILE A 131 -3.50 6.47 -4.79
CA ILE A 131 -3.80 5.36 -5.70
C ILE A 131 -4.50 4.29 -4.88
N ASN A 132 -5.74 3.99 -5.26
CA ASN A 132 -6.49 2.86 -4.73
C ASN A 132 -6.31 1.66 -5.65
N LEU A 133 -5.44 0.72 -5.29
CA LEU A 133 -5.08 -0.44 -6.12
C LEU A 133 -6.26 -1.36 -6.46
N HIS A 134 -7.40 -1.24 -5.79
CA HIS A 134 -8.57 -2.07 -6.07
C HIS A 134 -9.29 -1.70 -7.38
N PHE A 135 -9.22 -0.44 -7.81
CA PHE A 135 -9.95 0.04 -8.99
C PHE A 135 -8.99 0.26 -10.15
N SER A 136 -9.05 -0.58 -11.19
CA SER A 136 -8.26 -0.37 -12.43
C SER A 136 -8.66 0.91 -13.17
N ALA A 137 -9.94 1.28 -13.10
CA ALA A 137 -10.47 2.50 -13.71
C ALA A 137 -9.89 3.74 -13.02
N GLY A 138 -9.09 4.53 -13.76
CA GLY A 138 -8.45 5.76 -13.27
C GLY A 138 -6.99 5.59 -12.84
N HIS A 139 -6.46 4.37 -12.80
CA HIS A 139 -5.01 4.15 -12.68
C HIS A 139 -4.28 4.56 -13.93
N GLU A 140 -4.87 4.27 -15.09
CA GLU A 140 -4.27 4.56 -16.38
C GLU A 140 -4.04 6.05 -16.63
N SER A 141 -4.64 6.97 -15.88
CA SER A 141 -4.38 8.40 -15.98
C SER A 141 -3.34 8.91 -14.97
N LYS A 142 -3.01 8.13 -13.93
CA LYS A 142 -2.04 8.55 -12.91
C LYS A 142 -0.61 8.25 -13.38
N TRP A 143 0.23 9.28 -13.36
CA TRP A 143 1.62 9.21 -13.84
C TRP A 143 2.41 8.08 -13.14
N LEU A 144 2.21 7.91 -11.83
CA LEU A 144 2.95 6.91 -11.03
C LEU A 144 2.61 5.47 -11.48
N TRP A 145 1.35 5.20 -11.79
CA TRP A 145 0.91 3.90 -12.30
C TRP A 145 1.51 3.61 -13.67
N ARG A 146 1.46 4.58 -14.60
CA ARG A 146 2.08 4.44 -15.93
C ARG A 146 3.56 4.12 -15.82
N SER A 147 4.31 4.90 -15.04
CA SER A 147 5.75 4.71 -14.87
C SER A 147 6.10 3.33 -14.32
N ALA A 148 5.39 2.84 -13.30
CA ALA A 148 5.65 1.53 -12.72
C ALA A 148 5.32 0.35 -13.66
N HIS A 149 4.34 0.51 -14.55
CA HIS A 149 3.91 -0.55 -15.47
C HIS A 149 4.59 -0.52 -16.84
N SER A 150 5.00 0.64 -17.34
CA SER A 150 5.82 0.75 -18.57
C SER A 150 7.17 0.03 -18.41
N ALA A 151 7.77 0.09 -17.22
CA ALA A 151 8.99 -0.66 -16.90
C ALA A 151 8.79 -2.19 -16.97
N ARG A 152 7.57 -2.69 -16.72
CA ARG A 152 7.25 -4.13 -16.79
C ARG A 152 6.98 -4.61 -18.22
N GLN A 153 6.37 -3.79 -19.07
CA GLN A 153 6.09 -4.17 -20.46
C GLN A 153 7.37 -4.28 -21.30
N GLY A 154 8.35 -3.39 -21.09
CA GLY A 154 9.66 -3.47 -21.76
C GLY A 154 10.52 -4.67 -21.36
N GLN A 155 10.13 -5.45 -20.34
CA GLN A 155 10.86 -6.63 -19.88
C GLN A 155 10.21 -7.95 -20.32
N ARG A 156 8.96 -7.91 -20.84
CA ARG A 156 8.28 -9.07 -21.44
C ARG A 156 8.52 -9.18 -22.94
N ASP A 157 8.68 -8.05 -23.61
CA ASP A 157 9.11 -8.03 -25.00
C ASP A 157 10.64 -8.13 -25.01
N GLY A 158 11.17 -9.35 -25.14
CA GLY A 158 12.60 -9.65 -25.29
C GLY A 158 13.24 -9.08 -26.56
N THR A 159 12.79 -7.91 -27.01
CA THR A 159 13.33 -7.19 -28.15
C THR A 159 14.36 -6.22 -27.62
N PRO A 160 15.67 -6.41 -27.90
CA PRO A 160 16.69 -5.50 -27.42
C PRO A 160 16.43 -4.09 -27.96
N PRO A 161 16.73 -3.04 -27.18
CA PRO A 161 16.54 -1.66 -27.61
C PRO A 161 17.32 -1.44 -28.91
N LYS A 162 16.63 -1.04 -29.98
CA LYS A 162 17.26 -0.62 -31.23
C LYS A 162 18.21 0.52 -30.87
N ARG A 163 19.51 0.28 -31.05
CA ARG A 163 20.54 1.33 -31.00
C ARG A 163 20.16 2.38 -32.04
N VAL A 164 19.75 3.55 -31.57
CA VAL A 164 19.66 4.73 -32.41
C VAL A 164 21.10 5.13 -32.71
N HIS A 165 21.57 4.79 -33.91
CA HIS A 165 22.78 5.38 -34.44
C HIS A 165 22.51 6.85 -34.72
N ALA A 166 23.15 7.72 -33.94
CA ALA A 166 23.26 9.13 -34.28
C ALA A 166 24.09 9.23 -35.57
N ALA A 167 23.52 9.88 -36.57
CA ALA A 167 24.22 10.39 -37.75
C ALA A 167 24.67 11.83 -37.48
#